data_AF-A0A1R0X336-F1
#
_entry.id   AF-A0A1R0X336-F1
#
_cell.length_a   1.000
_cell.length_b   1.000
_cell.length_c   1.000
_cell.angle_alpha   90.00
_cell.angle_beta   90.00
_cell.angle_gamma   90.00
#
_symmetry.space_group_name_H-M   'P 1'
#
loop_
_entity.id
_entity.type
_entity.pdbx_description
1 polymer ?
#
loop_
_entity_poly.entity_id
_entity_poly.type
_entity_poly.pdbx_seq_one_letter_code
_entity_poly.pdbx_strand_id
1 'polypeptide(L)'
;MIYFPPPLPDELLYSVLARYHARSGNESTKKTMMDIFNKQTVCAVTDLPSHLMQLYSLIPGKAISVDKLLDKLTLLPYFKPFISIERYNWVYEEMLYGDGQSINMKMGFPASGVCKPAYLRYCPACIGSDREKYGIAYWHRVHQLTGVSVCPLHNATLSDSSILFSQRKNKHEFVMLESVLRDEQNLVSFRGEDKEFLIATRSAQILKMNSQPLIQEGIRNIYLRRLAQRGMLTAKGNIRFKELLPDFITFYGMAYLDKLGCSIDEDSQFTWLHKMLRKPRHLTHPLRHILLQIFLEIEMKDIIEGGSTTILSPFGDGPWPCLNKAATHFREKIIADVVVSRCSDTGKPVGTFSCGCGFVYSRRGPDSDKNDEFRIGRIKQFGSVWVNKLEELNNGTLGLCEKARRLGVDPRTIKNQNEKLKLGRTVVYDELKILIKPVERKAKEHTKRRTNKKYIRVDWTLRDTEFVQEIDRVANKIRESSDRSLSRNEVGRLLHRSTMLRTKLEKLPCTSERLHSLTKKRNE
;
A
#
# COMPACT_ATOMS: atom_id res chain seq x y z
N MET A 1 -36.71 -16.06 -14.94
CA MET A 1 -35.64 -16.70 -15.74
C MET A 1 -36.07 -18.10 -16.18
N ILE A 2 -35.94 -18.43 -17.47
CA ILE A 2 -36.33 -19.76 -18.02
C ILE A 2 -35.23 -20.83 -17.94
N TYR A 3 -33.96 -20.42 -18.00
CA TYR A 3 -32.79 -21.27 -17.77
C TYR A 3 -31.58 -20.37 -17.44
N PHE A 4 -30.52 -20.91 -16.84
CA PHE A 4 -29.26 -20.18 -16.63
C PHE A 4 -28.17 -20.76 -17.53
N PRO A 5 -27.52 -19.98 -18.42
CA PRO A 5 -26.48 -20.51 -19.30
C PRO A 5 -25.34 -21.14 -18.49
N PRO A 6 -24.84 -22.33 -18.88
CA PRO A 6 -23.70 -22.92 -18.21
C PRO A 6 -22.49 -22.00 -18.39
N PRO A 7 -21.83 -21.57 -17.29
CA PRO A 7 -20.70 -20.68 -17.37
C PRO A 7 -19.48 -21.36 -18.00
N LEU A 8 -18.75 -20.63 -18.83
CA LEU A 8 -17.53 -21.07 -19.49
C LEU A 8 -16.29 -20.73 -18.63
N PRO A 9 -15.13 -21.37 -18.89
CA PRO A 9 -13.92 -21.10 -18.13
C PRO A 9 -13.47 -19.64 -18.23
N ASP A 10 -13.24 -19.00 -17.09
CA ASP A 10 -12.90 -17.57 -16.99
C ASP A 10 -13.94 -16.60 -17.60
N GLU A 11 -15.19 -17.03 -17.76
CA GLU A 11 -16.27 -16.16 -18.27
C GLU A 11 -16.73 -15.14 -17.22
N LEU A 12 -16.96 -13.90 -17.66
CA LEU A 12 -17.51 -12.85 -16.81
C LEU A 12 -19.04 -13.03 -16.63
N LEU A 13 -19.58 -12.71 -15.45
CA LEU A 13 -21.02 -12.78 -15.19
C LEU A 13 -21.81 -11.94 -16.22
N TYR A 14 -21.30 -10.76 -16.58
CA TYR A 14 -21.84 -9.94 -17.65
C TYR A 14 -22.01 -10.72 -18.96
N SER A 15 -21.03 -11.55 -19.34
CA SER A 15 -21.08 -12.40 -20.53
C SER A 15 -22.13 -13.51 -20.42
N VAL A 16 -22.22 -14.16 -19.25
CA VAL A 16 -23.24 -15.18 -18.99
C VAL A 16 -24.65 -14.59 -19.15
N LEU A 17 -24.88 -13.40 -18.58
CA LEU A 17 -26.17 -12.71 -18.68
C LEU A 17 -26.44 -12.19 -20.09
N ALA A 18 -25.42 -11.77 -20.84
CA ALA A 18 -25.54 -11.43 -22.26
C ALA A 18 -25.96 -12.64 -23.11
N ARG A 19 -25.39 -13.82 -22.84
CA ARG A 19 -25.81 -15.07 -23.49
C ARG A 19 -27.24 -15.46 -23.12
N TYR A 20 -27.64 -15.24 -21.87
CA TYR A 20 -29.04 -15.44 -21.45
C TYR A 20 -29.97 -14.53 -22.25
N HIS A 21 -29.67 -13.22 -22.27
CA HIS A 21 -30.46 -12.22 -22.99
C HIS A 21 -30.72 -12.62 -24.45
N ALA A 22 -29.66 -12.98 -25.17
CA ALA A 22 -29.74 -13.30 -26.59
C ALA A 22 -30.52 -14.60 -26.86
N ARG A 23 -30.32 -15.62 -26.02
CA ARG A 23 -30.91 -16.95 -26.22
C ARG A 23 -32.31 -17.09 -25.63
N SER A 24 -32.71 -16.22 -24.69
CA SER A 24 -34.08 -16.19 -24.17
C SER A 24 -35.07 -15.53 -25.13
N GLY A 25 -34.60 -14.91 -26.21
CA GLY A 25 -35.44 -14.21 -27.18
C GLY A 25 -36.09 -12.95 -26.60
N ASN A 26 -35.50 -12.36 -25.56
CA ASN A 26 -36.04 -11.15 -24.96
C ASN A 26 -35.81 -9.94 -25.87
N GLU A 27 -36.91 -9.36 -26.36
CA GLU A 27 -36.89 -8.18 -27.24
C GLU A 27 -36.41 -6.90 -26.55
N SER A 28 -36.42 -6.87 -25.22
CA SER A 28 -35.96 -5.71 -24.46
C SER A 28 -35.06 -6.09 -23.29
N THR A 29 -34.12 -5.21 -23.00
CA THR A 29 -33.27 -5.27 -21.81
C THR A 29 -34.10 -5.25 -20.54
N LYS A 30 -35.19 -4.47 -20.50
CA LYS A 30 -36.08 -4.40 -19.33
C LYS A 30 -36.62 -5.77 -18.96
N LYS A 31 -37.18 -6.51 -19.94
CA LYS A 31 -37.70 -7.87 -19.73
C LYS A 31 -36.62 -8.81 -19.20
N THR A 32 -35.40 -8.68 -19.72
CA THR A 32 -34.23 -9.43 -19.25
C THR A 32 -33.88 -9.08 -17.79
N MET A 33 -33.94 -7.81 -17.41
CA MET A 33 -33.71 -7.41 -16.01
C MET A 33 -34.81 -7.90 -15.06
N MET A 34 -36.07 -7.93 -15.50
CA MET A 34 -37.13 -8.62 -14.75
C MET A 34 -36.85 -10.11 -14.57
N ASP A 35 -36.40 -10.80 -15.62
CA ASP A 35 -36.12 -12.23 -15.54
C ASP A 35 -35.00 -12.57 -14.55
N ILE A 36 -33.95 -11.75 -14.53
CA ILE A 36 -32.68 -11.97 -13.82
C ILE A 36 -32.72 -11.41 -12.39
N PHE A 37 -33.39 -10.28 -12.18
CA PHE A 37 -33.37 -9.55 -10.91
C PHE A 37 -34.76 -9.19 -10.39
N ASN A 38 -35.86 -9.59 -11.05
CA ASN A 38 -37.22 -9.14 -10.71
C ASN A 38 -37.34 -7.59 -10.56
N LYS A 39 -36.47 -6.85 -11.25
CA LYS A 39 -36.31 -5.40 -11.16
C LYS A 39 -35.78 -4.86 -12.48
N GLN A 40 -36.31 -3.74 -12.95
CA GLN A 40 -35.87 -3.10 -14.19
C GLN A 40 -34.68 -2.15 -14.01
N THR A 41 -34.41 -1.72 -12.78
CA THR A 41 -33.51 -0.59 -12.48
C THR A 41 -32.08 -0.99 -12.15
N VAL A 42 -31.82 -2.30 -11.98
CA VAL A 42 -30.48 -2.81 -11.69
C VAL A 42 -29.54 -2.48 -12.86
N CYS A 43 -28.31 -2.07 -12.59
CA CYS A 43 -27.35 -1.77 -13.65
C CYS A 43 -26.53 -3.01 -14.04
N ALA A 44 -26.22 -3.16 -15.32
CA ALA A 44 -25.31 -4.17 -15.85
C ALA A 44 -23.86 -3.77 -15.55
N VAL A 45 -23.39 -4.14 -14.35
CA VAL A 45 -22.03 -3.83 -13.86
C VAL A 45 -21.04 -4.93 -14.26
N THR A 46 -19.91 -4.52 -14.84
CA THR A 46 -18.88 -5.43 -15.36
C THR A 46 -17.97 -6.02 -14.27
N ASP A 47 -17.60 -5.24 -13.26
CA ASP A 47 -16.56 -5.64 -12.29
C ASP A 47 -17.11 -6.31 -11.02
N LEU A 48 -17.86 -5.54 -10.23
CA LEU A 48 -18.40 -5.93 -8.92
C LEU A 48 -19.92 -5.71 -8.89
N PRO A 49 -20.70 -6.61 -9.51
CA PRO A 49 -22.16 -6.51 -9.57
C PRO A 49 -22.82 -6.73 -8.20
N SER A 50 -24.00 -6.12 -8.02
CA SER A 50 -24.86 -6.27 -6.85
C SER A 50 -26.08 -7.17 -7.12
N HIS A 51 -26.93 -7.36 -6.11
CA HIS A 51 -28.15 -8.19 -6.18
C HIS A 51 -27.91 -9.67 -6.54
N LEU A 52 -26.74 -10.21 -6.24
CA LEU A 52 -26.39 -11.58 -6.63
C LEU A 52 -27.22 -12.64 -5.92
N MET A 53 -27.70 -12.37 -4.70
CA MET A 53 -28.60 -13.30 -4.02
C MET A 53 -29.98 -13.36 -4.70
N GLN A 54 -30.44 -12.23 -5.24
CA GLN A 54 -31.68 -12.16 -6.01
C GLN A 54 -31.55 -12.88 -7.35
N LEU A 55 -30.41 -12.74 -8.02
CA LEU A 55 -30.09 -13.55 -9.19
C LEU A 55 -30.12 -15.05 -8.82
N TYR A 56 -29.39 -15.44 -7.77
CA TYR A 56 -29.29 -16.83 -7.35
C TYR A 56 -30.64 -17.47 -7.03
N SER A 57 -31.56 -16.75 -6.38
CA SER A 57 -32.90 -17.28 -6.07
C SER A 57 -33.76 -17.53 -7.31
N LEU A 58 -33.46 -16.85 -8.43
CA LEU A 58 -34.16 -16.99 -9.71
C LEU A 58 -33.49 -18.00 -10.66
N ILE A 59 -32.28 -18.48 -10.35
CA ILE A 59 -31.60 -19.49 -11.17
C ILE A 59 -32.32 -20.84 -11.04
N PRO A 60 -32.85 -21.40 -12.15
CA PRO A 60 -33.54 -22.68 -12.12
C PRO A 60 -32.65 -23.81 -11.56
N GLY A 61 -33.21 -24.59 -10.64
CA GLY A 61 -32.51 -25.72 -10.02
C GLY A 61 -31.26 -25.34 -9.20
N LYS A 62 -31.02 -24.05 -8.93
CA LYS A 62 -29.80 -23.57 -8.24
C LYS A 62 -28.52 -24.13 -8.89
N ALA A 63 -28.48 -24.15 -10.22
CA ALA A 63 -27.43 -24.78 -11.03
C ALA A 63 -26.00 -24.28 -10.72
N ILE A 64 -25.85 -23.13 -10.06
CA ILE A 64 -24.59 -22.57 -9.58
C ILE A 64 -24.75 -22.05 -8.15
N SER A 65 -23.77 -22.30 -7.29
CA SER A 65 -23.75 -21.75 -5.93
C SER A 65 -23.40 -20.26 -5.92
N VAL A 66 -23.80 -19.58 -4.85
CA VAL A 66 -23.46 -18.16 -4.61
C VAL A 66 -21.94 -17.95 -4.59
N ASP A 67 -21.18 -18.83 -3.92
CA ASP A 67 -19.71 -18.74 -3.89
C ASP A 67 -19.11 -18.85 -5.29
N LYS A 68 -19.63 -19.74 -6.14
CA LYS A 68 -19.16 -19.86 -7.53
C LYS A 68 -19.53 -18.64 -8.37
N LEU A 69 -20.71 -18.05 -8.18
CA LEU A 69 -21.09 -16.79 -8.84
C LEU A 69 -20.04 -15.71 -8.54
N LEU A 70 -19.71 -15.51 -7.27
CA LEU A 70 -18.73 -14.51 -6.85
C LEU A 70 -17.31 -14.85 -7.31
N ASP A 71 -16.83 -16.05 -7.00
CA ASP A 71 -15.42 -16.40 -7.15
C ASP A 71 -15.03 -16.76 -8.60
N LYS A 72 -15.99 -17.24 -9.40
CA LYS A 72 -15.73 -17.72 -10.77
C LYS A 72 -16.29 -16.81 -11.84
N LEU A 73 -17.23 -15.90 -11.55
CA LEU A 73 -17.85 -15.04 -12.56
C LEU A 73 -17.69 -13.54 -12.29
N THR A 74 -17.08 -13.12 -11.16
CA THR A 74 -16.80 -11.70 -10.90
C THR A 74 -15.29 -11.41 -10.82
N LEU A 75 -14.94 -10.12 -10.71
CA LEU A 75 -13.57 -9.66 -10.49
C LEU A 75 -13.20 -9.56 -8.99
N LEU A 76 -14.11 -9.87 -8.06
CA LEU A 76 -13.85 -9.80 -6.62
C LEU A 76 -12.59 -10.56 -6.17
N PRO A 77 -12.28 -11.78 -6.67
CA PRO A 77 -11.10 -12.53 -6.25
C PRO A 77 -9.78 -11.82 -6.56
N TYR A 78 -9.75 -10.93 -7.55
CA TYR A 78 -8.55 -10.14 -7.86
C TYR A 78 -8.18 -9.17 -6.72
N PHE A 79 -9.19 -8.65 -6.02
CA PHE A 79 -8.99 -7.71 -4.92
C PHE A 79 -8.83 -8.41 -3.58
N LYS A 80 -9.44 -9.58 -3.42
CA LYS A 80 -9.52 -10.35 -2.17
C LYS A 80 -8.21 -10.43 -1.37
N PRO A 81 -7.02 -10.70 -1.95
CA PRO A 81 -5.78 -10.82 -1.17
C PRO A 81 -5.30 -9.48 -0.59
N PHE A 82 -5.66 -8.36 -1.20
CA PHE A 82 -5.11 -7.03 -0.89
C PHE A 82 -6.09 -6.12 -0.14
N ILE A 83 -7.21 -6.65 0.33
CA ILE A 83 -8.17 -5.93 1.17
C ILE A 83 -8.22 -6.54 2.58
N SER A 84 -8.70 -5.78 3.57
CA SER A 84 -8.88 -6.32 4.92
C SER A 84 -10.10 -7.24 4.99
N ILE A 85 -10.12 -8.15 5.95
CA ILE A 85 -11.23 -9.11 6.12
C ILE A 85 -12.56 -8.38 6.37
N GLU A 86 -12.56 -7.29 7.14
CA GLU A 86 -13.76 -6.51 7.43
C GLU A 86 -14.29 -5.82 6.18
N ARG A 87 -13.37 -5.32 5.33
CA ARG A 87 -13.76 -4.69 4.06
C ARG A 87 -14.24 -5.74 3.06
N TYR A 88 -13.58 -6.90 2.99
CA TYR A 88 -14.03 -8.01 2.16
C TYR A 88 -15.45 -8.43 2.52
N ASN A 89 -15.70 -8.71 3.80
CA ASN A 89 -17.03 -9.13 4.27
C ASN A 89 -18.09 -8.06 3.95
N TRP A 90 -17.78 -6.78 4.14
CA TRP A 90 -18.71 -5.71 3.78
C TRP A 90 -19.00 -5.68 2.27
N VAL A 91 -17.99 -5.80 1.41
CA VAL A 91 -18.19 -5.81 -0.06
C VAL A 91 -18.95 -7.06 -0.50
N TYR A 92 -18.63 -8.20 0.12
CA TYR A 92 -19.32 -9.47 -0.11
C TYR A 92 -20.83 -9.34 0.17
N GLU A 93 -21.20 -8.83 1.34
CA GLU A 93 -22.60 -8.57 1.71
C GLU A 93 -23.27 -7.56 0.75
N GLU A 94 -22.58 -6.48 0.40
CA GLU A 94 -23.09 -5.46 -0.52
C GLU A 94 -23.33 -6.02 -1.93
N MET A 95 -22.47 -6.94 -2.41
CA MET A 95 -22.67 -7.62 -3.70
C MET A 95 -23.86 -8.61 -3.67
N LEU A 96 -24.08 -9.27 -2.54
CA LEU A 96 -25.18 -10.23 -2.39
C LEU A 96 -26.54 -9.57 -2.24
N TYR A 97 -26.65 -8.61 -1.33
CA TYR A 97 -27.93 -8.07 -0.85
C TYR A 97 -28.10 -6.58 -1.12
N GLY A 98 -27.00 -5.85 -1.29
CA GLY A 98 -26.98 -4.40 -1.46
C GLY A 98 -27.36 -3.93 -2.87
N ASP A 99 -27.21 -2.62 -3.09
CA ASP A 99 -27.48 -1.96 -4.38
C ASP A 99 -26.21 -1.67 -5.18
N GLY A 100 -25.04 -1.80 -4.55
CA GLY A 100 -23.74 -1.66 -5.19
C GLY A 100 -23.26 -0.23 -5.38
N GLN A 101 -24.05 0.79 -5.01
CA GLN A 101 -23.72 2.20 -5.25
C GLN A 101 -22.42 2.63 -4.56
N SER A 102 -22.15 2.03 -3.38
CA SER A 102 -21.03 2.43 -2.52
C SER A 102 -19.81 1.50 -2.61
N ILE A 103 -19.89 0.39 -3.38
CA ILE A 103 -18.79 -0.57 -3.53
C ILE A 103 -17.53 0.11 -4.07
N ASN A 104 -17.65 0.85 -5.17
CA ASN A 104 -16.51 1.53 -5.80
C ASN A 104 -15.81 2.52 -4.83
N MET A 105 -16.58 3.22 -4.00
CA MET A 105 -16.06 4.15 -2.99
C MET A 105 -15.35 3.39 -1.86
N LYS A 106 -15.97 2.33 -1.34
CA LYS A 106 -15.37 1.50 -0.27
C LYS A 106 -14.09 0.80 -0.73
N MET A 107 -14.06 0.38 -1.99
CA MET A 107 -12.90 -0.18 -2.67
C MET A 107 -11.89 0.88 -3.13
N GLY A 108 -12.12 2.16 -2.79
CA GLY A 108 -11.16 3.23 -2.99
C GLY A 108 -10.76 3.44 -4.45
N PHE A 109 -11.54 2.95 -5.42
CA PHE A 109 -11.17 3.05 -6.84
C PHE A 109 -11.02 4.50 -7.30
N PRO A 110 -11.94 5.44 -6.98
CA PRO A 110 -11.79 6.85 -7.36
C PRO A 110 -10.54 7.49 -6.75
N ALA A 111 -10.21 7.12 -5.50
CA ALA A 111 -9.04 7.66 -4.79
C ALA A 111 -7.72 7.01 -5.22
N SER A 112 -7.78 5.86 -5.91
CA SER A 112 -6.60 5.13 -6.33
C SER A 112 -5.88 5.87 -7.46
N GLY A 113 -6.60 6.52 -8.37
CA GLY A 113 -6.05 7.10 -9.60
C GLY A 113 -5.69 6.08 -10.68
N VAL A 114 -5.89 4.78 -10.42
CA VAL A 114 -5.61 3.70 -11.37
C VAL A 114 -6.73 3.67 -12.43
N CYS A 115 -6.35 3.68 -13.70
CA CYS A 115 -7.28 3.77 -14.82
C CYS A 115 -8.02 2.44 -15.03
N LYS A 116 -9.35 2.44 -14.89
CA LYS A 116 -10.18 1.33 -15.37
C LYS A 116 -10.16 1.28 -16.91
N PRO A 117 -10.34 0.10 -17.53
CA PRO A 117 -10.54 0.02 -18.98
C PRO A 117 -11.70 0.92 -19.39
N ALA A 118 -11.57 1.61 -20.52
CA ALA A 118 -12.66 2.42 -21.08
C ALA A 118 -13.71 1.53 -21.73
N TYR A 119 -13.26 0.47 -22.41
CA TYR A 119 -14.09 -0.48 -23.15
C TYR A 119 -13.91 -1.90 -22.60
N LEU A 120 -14.87 -2.77 -22.88
CA LEU A 120 -14.68 -4.21 -22.73
C LEU A 120 -13.64 -4.67 -23.74
N ARG A 121 -12.75 -5.55 -23.27
CA ARG A 121 -11.61 -6.00 -24.05
C ARG A 121 -11.69 -7.47 -24.40
N TYR A 122 -11.15 -7.84 -25.54
CA TYR A 122 -11.07 -9.21 -25.98
C TYR A 122 -9.70 -9.49 -26.60
N CYS A 123 -9.39 -10.78 -26.78
CA CYS A 123 -8.17 -11.21 -27.44
C CYS A 123 -8.53 -11.82 -28.80
N PRO A 124 -7.97 -11.32 -29.92
CA PRO A 124 -8.18 -11.89 -31.25
C PRO A 124 -7.95 -13.42 -31.31
N ALA A 125 -6.90 -13.91 -30.65
CA ALA A 125 -6.58 -15.33 -30.62
C ALA A 125 -7.57 -16.16 -29.78
N CYS A 126 -8.10 -15.60 -28.68
CA CYS A 126 -9.11 -16.29 -27.85
C CYS A 126 -10.39 -16.57 -28.65
N ILE A 127 -10.79 -15.68 -29.56
CA ILE A 127 -12.02 -15.84 -30.35
C ILE A 127 -12.00 -17.17 -31.12
N GLY A 128 -10.88 -17.48 -31.79
CA GLY A 128 -10.73 -18.74 -32.51
C GLY A 128 -10.83 -19.94 -31.58
N SER A 129 -10.04 -19.95 -30.50
CA SER A 129 -10.02 -21.06 -29.54
C SER A 129 -11.36 -21.26 -28.83
N ASP A 130 -12.09 -20.16 -28.54
CA ASP A 130 -13.38 -20.22 -27.84
C ASP A 130 -14.48 -20.76 -28.76
N ARG A 131 -14.49 -20.33 -30.04
CA ARG A 131 -15.41 -20.86 -31.04
C ARG A 131 -15.17 -22.34 -31.32
N GLU A 132 -13.91 -22.75 -31.44
CA GLU A 132 -13.55 -24.15 -31.66
C GLU A 132 -13.98 -25.04 -30.47
N LYS A 133 -13.71 -24.59 -29.24
CA LYS A 133 -13.91 -25.42 -28.04
C LYS A 133 -15.32 -25.34 -27.44
N TYR A 134 -15.97 -24.18 -27.51
CA TYR A 134 -17.24 -23.92 -26.85
C TYR A 134 -18.34 -23.42 -27.80
N GLY A 135 -18.03 -23.24 -29.09
CA GLY A 135 -18.98 -22.81 -30.12
C GLY A 135 -19.28 -21.31 -30.12
N ILE A 136 -18.68 -20.51 -29.23
CA ILE A 136 -18.96 -19.07 -29.14
C ILE A 136 -17.80 -18.32 -28.47
N ALA A 137 -17.48 -17.11 -28.95
CA ALA A 137 -16.56 -16.21 -28.26
C ALA A 137 -17.28 -15.45 -27.13
N TYR A 138 -16.60 -15.28 -25.99
CA TYR A 138 -17.19 -14.69 -24.79
C TYR A 138 -16.24 -13.72 -24.07
N TRP A 139 -16.78 -12.90 -23.17
CA TRP A 139 -15.95 -11.97 -22.41
C TRP A 139 -15.23 -12.69 -21.27
N HIS A 140 -13.91 -12.80 -21.38
CA HIS A 140 -13.06 -13.32 -20.30
C HIS A 140 -12.89 -12.28 -19.20
N ARG A 141 -12.88 -12.74 -17.94
CA ARG A 141 -12.66 -11.89 -16.76
C ARG A 141 -11.26 -11.31 -16.75
N VAL A 142 -10.25 -12.09 -17.10
CA VAL A 142 -8.85 -11.64 -17.03
C VAL A 142 -8.56 -10.48 -17.98
N HIS A 143 -9.23 -10.44 -19.14
CA HIS A 143 -9.12 -9.34 -20.10
C HIS A 143 -9.71 -8.03 -19.55
N GLN A 144 -10.58 -8.11 -18.54
CA GLN A 144 -11.24 -6.95 -17.92
C GLN A 144 -10.43 -6.36 -16.75
N LEU A 145 -9.34 -7.01 -16.33
CA LEU A 145 -8.54 -6.54 -15.19
C LEU A 145 -7.73 -5.29 -15.53
N THR A 146 -7.72 -4.34 -14.61
CA THR A 146 -6.93 -3.12 -14.72
C THR A 146 -5.44 -3.42 -14.84
N GLY A 147 -4.79 -2.82 -15.85
CA GLY A 147 -3.36 -3.00 -16.15
C GLY A 147 -3.02 -4.22 -17.00
N VAL A 148 -3.99 -5.08 -17.30
CA VAL A 148 -3.81 -6.20 -18.24
C VAL A 148 -4.03 -5.68 -19.66
N SER A 149 -2.97 -5.37 -20.41
CA SER A 149 -3.05 -4.98 -21.83
C SER A 149 -2.83 -6.13 -22.80
N VAL A 150 -2.40 -7.29 -22.30
CA VAL A 150 -2.02 -8.47 -23.07
C VAL A 150 -2.75 -9.68 -22.53
N CYS A 151 -3.15 -10.60 -23.41
CA CYS A 151 -3.76 -11.87 -23.04
C CYS A 151 -2.71 -12.79 -22.38
N PRO A 152 -2.95 -13.28 -21.15
CA PRO A 152 -2.01 -14.16 -20.46
C PRO A 152 -1.96 -15.58 -21.05
N LEU A 153 -2.90 -15.95 -21.93
CA LEU A 153 -2.92 -17.25 -22.60
C LEU A 153 -2.16 -17.21 -23.93
N HIS A 154 -2.36 -16.15 -24.71
CA HIS A 154 -1.85 -16.06 -26.09
C HIS A 154 -0.68 -15.09 -26.26
N ASN A 155 -0.30 -14.34 -25.21
CA ASN A 155 0.68 -13.25 -25.28
C ASN A 155 0.39 -12.23 -26.40
N ALA A 156 -0.91 -12.00 -26.64
CA ALA A 156 -1.42 -11.13 -27.67
C ALA A 156 -2.00 -9.85 -27.05
N THR A 157 -1.73 -8.68 -27.62
CA THR A 157 -2.33 -7.41 -27.21
C THR A 157 -3.85 -7.51 -27.28
N LEU A 158 -4.52 -7.02 -26.23
CA LEU A 158 -5.96 -6.99 -26.15
C LEU A 158 -6.53 -5.85 -27.00
N SER A 159 -7.64 -6.12 -27.67
CA SER A 159 -8.38 -5.13 -28.44
C SER A 159 -9.53 -4.56 -27.60
N ASP A 160 -9.70 -3.25 -27.68
CA ASP A 160 -10.89 -2.55 -27.15
C ASP A 160 -12.06 -2.77 -28.10
N SER A 161 -13.24 -3.09 -27.56
CA SER A 161 -14.48 -3.17 -28.32
C SER A 161 -15.22 -1.83 -28.38
N SER A 162 -16.31 -1.78 -29.15
CA SER A 162 -17.25 -0.65 -29.13
C SER A 162 -18.06 -0.51 -27.82
N ILE A 163 -17.98 -1.49 -26.90
CA ILE A 163 -18.80 -1.53 -25.68
C ILE A 163 -18.05 -0.93 -24.50
N LEU A 164 -18.61 0.11 -23.89
CA LEU A 164 -18.03 0.75 -22.70
C LEU A 164 -18.00 -0.21 -21.50
N PHE A 165 -16.87 -0.21 -20.79
CA PHE A 165 -16.69 -1.00 -19.56
C PHE A 165 -17.66 -0.58 -18.44
N SER A 166 -17.99 0.72 -18.39
CA SER A 166 -18.94 1.31 -17.45
C SER A 166 -19.95 2.18 -18.22
N GLN A 167 -21.11 1.62 -18.50
CA GLN A 167 -22.13 2.27 -19.32
C GLN A 167 -22.94 3.30 -18.52
N ARG A 168 -23.06 4.53 -19.03
CA ARG A 168 -23.93 5.59 -18.45
C ARG A 168 -25.29 5.70 -19.13
N LYS A 169 -25.33 5.59 -20.46
CA LYS A 169 -26.56 5.74 -21.26
C LYS A 169 -27.38 4.44 -21.31
N ASN A 170 -26.74 3.33 -21.69
CA ASN A 170 -27.36 2.00 -21.77
C ASN A 170 -26.99 1.13 -20.55
N LYS A 171 -27.04 1.70 -19.35
CA LYS A 171 -26.53 1.08 -18.11
C LYS A 171 -27.16 -0.27 -17.71
N HIS A 172 -28.16 -0.75 -18.44
CA HIS A 172 -28.85 -2.02 -18.20
C HIS A 172 -28.47 -3.10 -19.24
N GLU A 173 -27.78 -2.74 -20.31
CA GLU A 173 -27.58 -3.57 -21.49
C GLU A 173 -26.47 -4.62 -21.31
N PHE A 174 -26.78 -5.86 -21.70
CA PHE A 174 -25.83 -6.96 -21.76
C PHE A 174 -25.56 -7.33 -23.22
N VAL A 175 -24.32 -7.12 -23.69
CA VAL A 175 -23.92 -7.35 -25.08
C VAL A 175 -22.98 -8.54 -25.18
N MET A 176 -23.29 -9.48 -26.08
CA MET A 176 -22.41 -10.62 -26.34
C MET A 176 -21.17 -10.17 -27.12
N LEU A 177 -20.02 -10.78 -26.85
CA LEU A 177 -18.83 -10.54 -27.68
C LEU A 177 -19.12 -10.92 -29.14
N GLU A 178 -19.79 -12.05 -29.36
CA GLU A 178 -20.15 -12.55 -30.70
C GLU A 178 -21.03 -11.59 -31.53
N SER A 179 -21.81 -10.70 -30.90
CA SER A 179 -22.57 -9.69 -31.65
C SER A 179 -21.69 -8.52 -32.08
N VAL A 180 -20.68 -8.15 -31.28
CA VAL A 180 -19.73 -7.07 -31.62
C VAL A 180 -18.81 -7.50 -32.77
N LEU A 181 -18.35 -8.74 -32.75
CA LEU A 181 -17.41 -9.26 -33.75
C LEU A 181 -17.98 -9.38 -35.17
N ARG A 182 -19.31 -9.34 -35.34
CA ARG A 182 -19.93 -9.34 -36.67
C ARG A 182 -19.72 -8.02 -37.41
N ASP A 183 -19.48 -6.95 -36.67
CA ASP A 183 -19.32 -5.60 -37.20
C ASP A 183 -17.84 -5.20 -37.39
N GLU A 184 -16.90 -5.96 -36.81
CA GLU A 184 -15.46 -5.66 -36.86
C GLU A 184 -14.73 -6.58 -37.87
N GLN A 185 -14.32 -6.02 -39.02
CA GLN A 185 -13.54 -6.72 -40.04
C GLN A 185 -12.04 -6.46 -39.82
N ASN A 186 -11.25 -7.54 -39.71
CA ASN A 186 -9.79 -7.61 -39.48
C ASN A 186 -9.33 -7.55 -38.01
N LEU A 187 -9.30 -8.73 -37.39
CA LEU A 187 -8.72 -8.94 -36.07
C LEU A 187 -7.22 -9.21 -36.20
N VAL A 188 -6.39 -8.18 -36.03
CA VAL A 188 -4.93 -8.33 -36.04
C VAL A 188 -4.43 -8.55 -34.62
N SER A 189 -3.63 -9.60 -34.43
CA SER A 189 -3.00 -9.93 -33.16
C SER A 189 -1.53 -9.50 -33.17
N PHE A 190 -1.17 -8.60 -32.26
CA PHE A 190 0.23 -8.22 -32.03
C PHE A 190 0.75 -8.91 -30.77
N ARG A 191 2.03 -9.29 -30.77
CA ARG A 191 2.67 -9.82 -29.56
C ARG A 191 2.84 -8.69 -28.53
N GLY A 192 2.49 -8.97 -27.29
CA GLY A 192 2.68 -8.03 -26.18
C GLY A 192 4.15 -7.91 -25.73
N GLU A 193 4.47 -6.83 -25.03
CA GLU A 193 5.78 -6.68 -24.39
C GLU A 193 5.93 -7.64 -23.18
N ASP A 194 7.16 -8.06 -22.88
CA ASP A 194 7.42 -9.06 -21.83
C ASP A 194 6.94 -8.60 -20.43
N LYS A 195 7.07 -7.30 -20.11
CA LYS A 195 6.58 -6.73 -18.84
C LYS A 195 5.05 -6.74 -18.76
N GLU A 196 4.38 -6.38 -19.85
CA GLU A 196 2.92 -6.40 -19.94
C GLU A 196 2.39 -7.83 -19.80
N PHE A 197 3.04 -8.78 -20.46
CA PHE A 197 2.72 -10.21 -20.35
C PHE A 197 2.92 -10.72 -18.92
N LEU A 198 3.97 -10.29 -18.23
CA LEU A 198 4.20 -10.65 -16.83
C LEU A 198 3.12 -10.09 -15.91
N ILE A 199 2.72 -8.82 -16.09
CA ILE A 199 1.59 -8.20 -15.36
C ILE A 199 0.29 -8.97 -15.61
N ALA A 200 0.01 -9.32 -16.87
CA ALA A 200 -1.16 -10.11 -17.25
C ALA A 200 -1.17 -11.48 -16.56
N THR A 201 -0.03 -12.17 -16.59
CA THR A 201 0.14 -13.49 -15.99
C THR A 201 -0.05 -13.45 -14.48
N ARG A 202 0.56 -12.48 -13.78
CA ARG A 202 0.38 -12.29 -12.33
C ARG A 202 -1.05 -11.93 -11.97
N SER A 203 -1.70 -11.08 -12.76
CA SER A 203 -3.11 -10.71 -12.58
C SER A 203 -4.03 -11.93 -12.72
N ALA A 204 -3.79 -12.77 -13.73
CA ALA A 204 -4.51 -14.02 -13.95
C ALA A 204 -4.33 -15.02 -12.80
N GLN A 205 -3.09 -15.16 -12.30
CA GLN A 205 -2.77 -16.03 -11.17
C GLN A 205 -3.55 -15.60 -9.92
N ILE A 206 -3.52 -14.30 -9.59
CA ILE A 206 -4.23 -13.75 -8.43
C ILE A 206 -5.74 -13.98 -8.55
N LEU A 207 -6.33 -13.70 -9.72
CA LEU A 207 -7.76 -13.91 -9.95
C LEU A 207 -8.16 -15.40 -9.81
N LYS A 208 -7.35 -16.32 -10.32
CA LYS A 208 -7.64 -17.77 -10.30
C LYS A 208 -7.44 -18.40 -8.93
N MET A 209 -6.41 -17.96 -8.20
CA MET A 209 -6.02 -18.53 -6.91
C MET A 209 -7.12 -18.38 -5.85
N ASN A 210 -7.88 -17.28 -5.88
CA ASN A 210 -8.97 -17.02 -4.94
C ASN A 210 -8.55 -17.22 -3.47
N SER A 211 -7.38 -16.71 -3.10
CA SER A 211 -6.88 -16.83 -1.72
C SER A 211 -7.74 -16.05 -0.74
N GLN A 212 -7.61 -16.37 0.54
CA GLN A 212 -8.19 -15.54 1.60
C GLN A 212 -7.52 -14.16 1.67
N PRO A 213 -8.21 -13.16 2.25
CA PRO A 213 -7.60 -11.87 2.54
C PRO A 213 -6.30 -12.01 3.33
N LEU A 214 -5.24 -11.39 2.83
CA LEU A 214 -3.92 -11.48 3.45
C LEU A 214 -3.71 -10.33 4.45
N ILE A 215 -2.88 -10.61 5.46
CA ILE A 215 -2.50 -9.61 6.45
C ILE A 215 -1.61 -8.57 5.78
N GLN A 216 -2.11 -7.33 5.65
CA GLN A 216 -1.42 -6.24 4.95
C GLN A 216 -0.03 -5.95 5.51
N GLU A 217 0.15 -6.11 6.83
CA GLU A 217 1.45 -5.96 7.47
C GLU A 217 2.43 -7.08 7.07
N GLY A 218 1.93 -8.30 6.88
CA GLY A 218 2.72 -9.43 6.38
C GLY A 218 3.21 -9.18 4.95
N ILE A 219 2.32 -8.75 4.05
CA ILE A 219 2.69 -8.37 2.67
C ILE A 219 3.78 -7.29 2.69
N ARG A 220 3.58 -6.24 3.50
CA ARG A 220 4.55 -5.15 3.67
C ARG A 220 5.90 -5.67 4.15
N ASN A 221 5.93 -6.55 5.15
CA ASN A 221 7.18 -7.09 5.69
C ASN A 221 7.98 -7.84 4.63
N ILE A 222 7.32 -8.56 3.74
CA ILE A 222 7.96 -9.28 2.63
C ILE A 222 8.58 -8.29 1.64
N TYR A 223 7.87 -7.20 1.31
CA TYR A 223 8.45 -6.13 0.49
C TYR A 223 9.66 -5.48 1.15
N LEU A 224 9.59 -5.19 2.45
CA LEU A 224 10.71 -4.63 3.20
C LEU A 224 11.90 -5.58 3.26
N ARG A 225 11.67 -6.89 3.42
CA ARG A 225 12.73 -7.91 3.40
C ARG A 225 13.51 -7.86 2.09
N ARG A 226 12.79 -7.81 0.96
CA ARG A 226 13.42 -7.76 -0.36
C ARG A 226 14.11 -6.42 -0.62
N LEU A 227 13.53 -5.31 -0.16
CA LEU A 227 14.18 -4.00 -0.18
C LEU A 227 15.46 -3.97 0.67
N ALA A 228 15.48 -4.66 1.81
CA ALA A 228 16.65 -4.78 2.67
C ALA A 228 17.78 -5.53 1.95
N GLN A 229 17.46 -6.64 1.27
CA GLN A 229 18.40 -7.43 0.48
C GLN A 229 19.01 -6.62 -0.68
N ARG A 230 18.26 -5.67 -1.24
CA ARG A 230 18.74 -4.72 -2.26
C ARG A 230 19.45 -3.48 -1.70
N GLY A 231 19.71 -3.42 -0.39
CA GLY A 231 20.40 -2.27 0.23
C GLY A 231 19.56 -0.99 0.34
N MET A 232 18.26 -1.05 0.01
CA MET A 232 17.35 0.11 -0.03
C MET A 232 16.76 0.49 1.33
N LEU A 233 17.23 -0.13 2.41
CA LEU A 233 16.92 0.25 3.79
C LEU A 233 18.11 0.95 4.46
N THR A 234 17.80 1.87 5.35
CA THR A 234 18.75 2.44 6.31
C THR A 234 18.95 1.46 7.47
N ALA A 235 20.03 1.61 8.23
CA ALA A 235 20.30 0.83 9.44
C ALA A 235 19.16 0.86 10.50
N LYS A 236 18.33 1.91 10.50
CA LYS A 236 17.16 2.04 11.38
C LYS A 236 15.89 1.38 10.81
N GLY A 237 15.96 0.77 9.63
CA GLY A 237 14.82 0.17 8.93
C GLY A 237 13.96 1.16 8.12
N ASN A 238 14.39 2.43 7.98
CA ASN A 238 13.69 3.38 7.09
C ASN A 238 14.07 3.13 5.63
N ILE A 239 13.11 3.26 4.73
CA ILE A 239 13.29 3.07 3.30
C ILE A 239 13.98 4.28 2.67
N ARG A 240 14.95 4.02 1.78
CA ARG A 240 15.66 5.03 1.00
C ARG A 240 14.86 5.41 -0.25
N PHE A 241 13.77 6.16 -0.06
CA PHE A 241 12.89 6.55 -1.18
C PHE A 241 13.60 7.35 -2.28
N LYS A 242 14.65 8.11 -1.94
CA LYS A 242 15.46 8.85 -2.93
C LYS A 242 16.18 7.95 -3.94
N GLU A 243 16.46 6.70 -3.58
CA GLU A 243 17.07 5.70 -4.45
C GLU A 243 15.97 4.85 -5.10
N LEU A 244 14.97 4.43 -4.32
CA LEU A 244 13.88 3.55 -4.77
C LEU A 244 12.99 4.16 -5.87
N LEU A 245 12.63 5.45 -5.78
CA LEU A 245 11.69 6.04 -6.75
C LEU A 245 12.28 6.15 -8.16
N PRO A 246 13.50 6.71 -8.36
CA PRO A 246 14.12 6.77 -9.68
C PRO A 246 14.36 5.38 -10.27
N ASP A 247 14.81 4.41 -9.47
CA ASP A 247 15.01 3.03 -9.92
C ASP A 247 13.70 2.40 -10.40
N PHE A 248 12.62 2.61 -9.64
CA PHE A 248 11.30 2.08 -9.99
C PHE A 248 10.74 2.73 -11.26
N ILE A 249 10.90 4.05 -11.41
CA ILE A 249 10.46 4.80 -12.59
C ILE A 249 11.28 4.40 -13.82
N THR A 250 12.59 4.23 -13.68
CA THR A 250 13.47 3.76 -14.76
C THR A 250 13.12 2.34 -15.20
N PHE A 251 12.77 1.47 -14.24
CA PHE A 251 12.40 0.09 -14.54
C PHE A 251 11.14 -0.01 -15.41
N TYR A 252 10.11 0.80 -15.15
CA TYR A 252 8.86 0.74 -15.93
C TYR A 252 8.77 1.77 -17.06
N GLY A 253 9.46 2.89 -16.94
CA GLY A 253 9.28 4.07 -17.78
C GLY A 253 8.12 4.95 -17.32
N MET A 254 8.33 6.27 -17.34
CA MET A 254 7.32 7.26 -16.92
C MET A 254 6.02 7.17 -17.75
N ALA A 255 6.13 7.07 -19.07
CA ALA A 255 4.97 7.00 -19.97
C ALA A 255 4.10 5.76 -19.71
N TYR A 256 4.73 4.63 -19.41
CA TYR A 256 4.01 3.39 -19.10
C TYR A 256 3.29 3.48 -17.75
N LEU A 257 3.95 4.01 -16.72
CA LEU A 257 3.31 4.23 -15.42
C LEU A 257 2.13 5.20 -15.50
N ASP A 258 2.23 6.24 -16.33
CA ASP A 258 1.15 7.20 -16.55
C ASP A 258 -0.07 6.55 -17.24
N LYS A 259 0.17 5.74 -18.28
CA LYS A 259 -0.87 4.92 -18.95
C LYS A 259 -1.66 4.04 -17.96
N LEU A 260 -1.01 3.55 -16.91
CA LEU A 260 -1.63 2.73 -15.88
C LEU A 260 -2.29 3.52 -14.74
N GLY A 261 -2.22 4.85 -14.72
CA GLY A 261 -2.65 5.67 -13.59
C GLY A 261 -1.80 5.43 -12.33
N CYS A 262 -0.53 5.09 -12.55
CA CYS A 262 0.46 4.76 -11.52
C CYS A 262 1.68 5.68 -11.57
N SER A 263 1.58 6.86 -12.21
CA SER A 263 2.64 7.87 -12.21
C SER A 263 3.08 8.26 -10.80
N ILE A 264 4.38 8.55 -10.69
CA ILE A 264 5.06 8.85 -9.44
C ILE A 264 5.79 10.18 -9.64
N ASP A 265 5.46 11.15 -8.81
CA ASP A 265 6.23 12.38 -8.67
C ASP A 265 7.40 12.11 -7.71
N GLU A 266 8.63 12.18 -8.23
CA GLU A 266 9.87 11.92 -7.48
C GLU A 266 10.08 12.91 -6.32
N ASP A 267 9.60 14.15 -6.48
CA ASP A 267 9.73 15.19 -5.46
C ASP A 267 8.67 15.08 -4.36
N SER A 268 7.62 14.27 -4.59
CA SER A 268 6.53 14.08 -3.64
C SER A 268 6.84 13.04 -2.56
N GLN A 269 6.65 13.42 -1.30
CA GLN A 269 6.77 12.50 -0.16
C GLN A 269 5.50 11.68 0.12
N PHE A 270 4.47 11.81 -0.73
CA PHE A 270 3.12 11.26 -0.51
C PHE A 270 2.60 10.40 -1.67
N THR A 271 3.50 9.87 -2.51
CA THR A 271 3.15 8.97 -3.61
C THR A 271 2.46 7.69 -3.12
N TRP A 272 1.82 6.97 -4.03
CA TRP A 272 1.18 5.70 -3.68
C TRP A 272 2.18 4.66 -3.14
N LEU A 273 3.43 4.67 -3.63
CA LEU A 273 4.49 3.78 -3.16
C LEU A 273 4.87 4.08 -1.70
N HIS A 274 4.93 5.35 -1.33
CA HIS A 274 5.10 5.76 0.07
C HIS A 274 3.95 5.28 0.96
N LYS A 275 2.70 5.42 0.51
CA LYS A 275 1.51 5.01 1.26
C LYS A 275 1.48 3.50 1.48
N MET A 276 1.88 2.71 0.47
CA MET A 276 1.93 1.26 0.54
C MET A 276 3.05 0.75 1.47
N LEU A 277 4.27 1.28 1.34
CA LEU A 277 5.44 0.75 2.05
C LEU A 277 5.65 1.29 3.48
N ARG A 278 5.09 2.45 3.84
CA ARG A 278 5.27 3.03 5.18
C ARG A 278 4.42 2.34 6.25
N LYS A 279 3.13 2.63 6.29
CA LYS A 279 2.14 1.93 7.15
C LYS A 279 0.87 1.83 6.30
N PRO A 280 0.37 0.63 6.00
CA PRO A 280 -0.74 0.45 5.07
C PRO A 280 -2.04 0.84 5.77
N ARG A 281 -2.30 2.16 5.83
CA ARG A 281 -3.54 2.73 6.37
C ARG A 281 -4.61 2.90 5.29
N HIS A 282 -4.18 2.85 4.03
CA HIS A 282 -5.03 3.08 2.87
C HIS A 282 -5.04 1.84 2.01
N LEU A 283 -6.16 1.63 1.34
CA LEU A 283 -6.29 0.56 0.38
C LEU A 283 -5.37 0.83 -0.81
N THR A 284 -4.62 -0.19 -1.21
CA THR A 284 -3.76 -0.13 -2.39
C THR A 284 -4.34 -1.06 -3.45
N HIS A 285 -4.44 -0.54 -4.68
CA HIS A 285 -4.99 -1.29 -5.79
C HIS A 285 -4.10 -2.51 -6.10
N PRO A 286 -4.65 -3.71 -6.40
CA PRO A 286 -3.85 -4.91 -6.67
C PRO A 286 -2.79 -4.72 -7.76
N LEU A 287 -3.09 -3.97 -8.82
CA LEU A 287 -2.10 -3.60 -9.86
C LEU A 287 -0.81 -3.00 -9.27
N ARG A 288 -0.90 -2.13 -8.25
CA ARG A 288 0.28 -1.53 -7.60
C ARG A 288 1.10 -2.54 -6.82
N HIS A 289 0.43 -3.51 -6.20
CA HIS A 289 1.11 -4.66 -5.59
C HIS A 289 1.84 -5.48 -6.65
N ILE A 290 1.20 -5.76 -7.78
CA ILE A 290 1.81 -6.51 -8.89
C ILE A 290 3.04 -5.77 -9.44
N LEU A 291 2.93 -4.46 -9.67
CA LEU A 291 4.06 -3.65 -10.15
C LEU A 291 5.24 -3.70 -9.17
N LEU A 292 4.99 -3.60 -7.86
CA LEU A 292 6.06 -3.71 -6.88
C LEU A 292 6.63 -5.13 -6.79
N GLN A 293 5.78 -6.16 -6.86
CA GLN A 293 6.20 -7.56 -6.86
C GLN A 293 7.13 -7.86 -8.02
N ILE A 294 6.77 -7.44 -9.24
CA ILE A 294 7.61 -7.62 -10.42
C ILE A 294 8.93 -6.88 -10.26
N PHE A 295 8.91 -5.61 -9.82
CA PHE A 295 10.12 -4.83 -9.59
C PHE A 295 11.06 -5.49 -8.58
N LEU A 296 10.51 -6.06 -7.50
CA LEU A 296 11.25 -6.72 -6.44
C LEU A 296 11.52 -8.21 -6.69
N GLU A 297 11.05 -8.77 -7.82
CA GLU A 297 11.11 -10.20 -8.16
C GLU A 297 10.47 -11.12 -7.11
N ILE A 298 9.35 -10.69 -6.53
CA ILE A 298 8.61 -11.43 -5.51
C ILE A 298 7.46 -12.19 -6.18
N GLU A 299 7.31 -13.47 -5.84
CA GLU A 299 6.18 -14.26 -6.31
C GLU A 299 5.03 -14.24 -5.30
N MET A 300 3.80 -14.43 -5.79
CA MET A 300 2.63 -14.47 -4.91
C MET A 300 2.68 -15.63 -3.89
N LYS A 301 3.31 -16.75 -4.24
CA LYS A 301 3.52 -17.89 -3.32
C LYS A 301 4.33 -17.47 -2.09
N ASP A 302 5.38 -16.67 -2.29
CA ASP A 302 6.23 -16.16 -1.21
C ASP A 302 5.43 -15.29 -0.25
N ILE A 303 4.44 -14.55 -0.77
CA ILE A 303 3.57 -13.68 0.04
C ILE A 303 2.62 -14.49 0.93
N ILE A 304 2.10 -15.59 0.40
CA ILE A 304 1.15 -16.46 1.10
C ILE A 304 1.88 -17.26 2.18
N GLU A 305 3.03 -17.83 1.84
CA GLU A 305 3.86 -18.62 2.76
C GLU A 305 4.53 -17.74 3.83
N GLY A 306 4.96 -16.53 3.46
CA GLY A 306 5.66 -15.59 4.35
C GLY A 306 4.76 -14.70 5.23
N GLY A 307 3.44 -14.80 5.09
CA GLY A 307 2.47 -13.91 5.74
C GLY A 307 2.44 -13.95 7.29
N SER A 308 3.21 -14.84 7.91
CA SER A 308 3.26 -15.03 9.37
C SER A 308 4.52 -14.44 10.05
N THR A 309 5.50 -13.91 9.30
CA THR A 309 6.79 -13.51 9.90
C THR A 309 6.83 -12.04 10.31
N THR A 310 7.08 -11.82 11.61
CA THR A 310 7.23 -10.51 12.27
C THR A 310 8.58 -9.88 11.90
N ILE A 311 8.56 -8.55 11.65
CA ILE A 311 9.67 -7.56 11.58
C ILE A 311 11.10 -8.13 11.50
N LEU A 312 11.76 -7.95 10.34
CA LEU A 312 13.23 -8.11 10.25
C LEU A 312 13.93 -7.07 11.14
N SER A 313 14.42 -7.53 12.28
CA SER A 313 15.51 -6.86 12.97
C SER A 313 16.81 -7.11 12.19
N PRO A 314 17.73 -6.13 12.07
CA PRO A 314 19.06 -6.35 11.49
C PRO A 314 19.92 -7.36 12.28
N PHE A 315 19.38 -7.89 13.37
CA PHE A 315 19.99 -8.84 14.30
C PHE A 315 19.26 -10.20 14.31
N GLY A 316 18.46 -10.48 13.28
CA GLY A 316 17.63 -11.68 13.19
C GLY A 316 16.42 -11.66 14.11
N ASP A 317 15.66 -12.75 14.13
CA ASP A 317 14.50 -12.89 15.00
C ASP A 317 14.93 -13.24 16.42
N GLY A 318 14.37 -12.55 17.41
CA GLY A 318 14.56 -12.88 18.81
C GLY A 318 13.91 -14.22 19.17
N PRO A 319 14.17 -14.76 20.37
CA PRO A 319 14.97 -14.16 21.44
C PRO A 319 16.49 -14.26 21.21
N TRP A 320 17.25 -13.33 21.78
CA TRP A 320 18.72 -13.23 21.65
C TRP A 320 19.47 -13.78 22.86
N PRO A 321 20.72 -14.24 22.69
CA PRO A 321 21.48 -14.85 23.77
C PRO A 321 21.89 -13.85 24.86
N CYS A 322 21.84 -14.27 26.12
CA CYS A 322 22.52 -13.57 27.20
C CYS A 322 24.03 -13.86 27.15
N LEU A 323 24.88 -12.84 27.09
CA LEU A 323 26.34 -13.02 27.03
C LEU A 323 27.04 -12.73 28.36
N ASN A 324 26.30 -12.78 29.47
CA ASN A 324 26.85 -12.67 30.81
C ASN A 324 27.42 -14.03 31.25
N LYS A 325 28.75 -14.17 31.32
CA LYS A 325 29.39 -15.42 31.77
C LYS A 325 29.13 -15.78 33.24
N ALA A 326 28.72 -14.80 34.06
CA ALA A 326 28.39 -15.03 35.46
C ALA A 326 26.96 -15.56 35.65
N ALA A 327 26.11 -15.48 34.63
CA ALA A 327 24.74 -15.96 34.70
C ALA A 327 24.66 -17.46 34.41
N THR A 328 23.71 -18.14 35.06
CA THR A 328 23.42 -19.56 34.81
C THR A 328 22.91 -19.83 33.39
N HIS A 329 22.29 -18.82 32.76
CA HIS A 329 21.72 -18.86 31.42
C HIS A 329 22.67 -18.26 30.35
N PHE A 330 23.99 -18.40 30.53
CA PHE A 330 24.97 -17.91 29.55
C PHE A 330 24.77 -18.59 28.19
N ARG A 331 24.66 -17.77 27.13
CA ARG A 331 24.34 -18.14 25.75
C ARG A 331 22.92 -18.65 25.49
N GLU A 332 22.07 -18.72 26.50
CA GLU A 332 20.66 -19.05 26.31
C GLU A 332 19.89 -17.87 25.72
N LYS A 333 19.00 -18.16 24.77
CA LYS A 333 18.19 -17.16 24.03
C LYS A 333 16.99 -16.71 24.86
N ILE A 334 17.21 -15.75 25.75
CA ILE A 334 16.17 -15.27 26.69
C ILE A 334 15.84 -13.77 26.53
N ILE A 335 16.61 -13.01 25.75
CA ILE A 335 16.38 -11.57 25.56
C ILE A 335 15.29 -11.39 24.51
N ALA A 336 14.12 -10.90 24.91
CA ALA A 336 12.96 -10.78 24.03
C ALA A 336 13.01 -9.55 23.08
N ASP A 337 13.66 -8.47 23.52
CA ASP A 337 13.65 -7.18 22.80
C ASP A 337 15.06 -6.63 22.56
N VAL A 338 15.25 -5.98 21.40
CA VAL A 338 16.49 -5.28 21.03
C VAL A 338 16.20 -3.82 20.68
N VAL A 339 17.01 -2.90 21.23
CA VAL A 339 16.95 -1.49 20.85
C VAL A 339 17.99 -1.21 19.77
N VAL A 340 17.51 -0.90 18.55
CA VAL A 340 18.38 -0.63 17.39
C VAL A 340 18.69 0.87 17.27
N SER A 341 19.98 1.20 17.26
CA SER A 341 20.51 2.55 17.08
C SER A 341 21.46 2.61 15.87
N ARG A 342 21.94 3.80 15.49
CA ARG A 342 22.88 4.00 14.37
C ARG A 342 24.26 4.37 14.92
N CYS A 343 25.31 3.73 14.43
CA CYS A 343 26.68 4.16 14.69
C CYS A 343 26.93 5.51 14.00
N SER A 344 27.40 6.51 14.75
CA SER A 344 27.72 7.85 14.23
C SER A 344 28.74 7.79 13.10
N ASP A 345 29.75 6.95 13.24
CA ASP A 345 30.94 6.98 12.39
C ASP A 345 30.76 6.10 11.14
N THR A 346 30.12 4.93 11.30
CA THR A 346 30.00 3.93 10.21
C THR A 346 28.61 3.87 9.59
N GLY A 347 27.60 4.51 10.19
CA GLY A 347 26.21 4.41 9.75
C GLY A 347 25.54 3.04 9.93
N LYS A 348 26.30 2.01 10.33
CA LYS A 348 25.82 0.64 10.55
C LYS A 348 24.89 0.53 11.77
N PRO A 349 23.94 -0.44 11.78
CA PRO A 349 23.04 -0.64 12.92
C PRO A 349 23.79 -1.13 14.15
N VAL A 350 23.39 -0.66 15.32
CA VAL A 350 23.92 -1.09 16.63
C VAL A 350 22.77 -1.48 17.53
N GLY A 351 22.66 -2.78 17.80
CA GLY A 351 21.65 -3.37 18.67
C GLY A 351 22.11 -3.29 20.11
N THR A 352 21.23 -2.87 21.01
CA THR A 352 21.44 -2.91 22.46
C THR A 352 20.52 -3.96 23.05
N PHE A 353 21.12 -4.93 23.72
CA PHE A 353 20.47 -6.12 24.27
C PHE A 353 20.51 -6.02 25.79
N SER A 354 19.35 -6.12 26.42
CA SER A 354 19.18 -5.97 27.86
C SER A 354 18.61 -7.26 28.43
N CYS A 355 19.37 -7.93 29.28
CA CYS A 355 18.93 -9.16 29.95
C CYS A 355 18.29 -8.86 31.31
N GLY A 356 17.33 -9.69 31.73
CA GLY A 356 16.75 -9.65 33.08
C GLY A 356 17.78 -9.82 34.22
N CYS A 357 18.96 -10.38 33.93
CA CYS A 357 20.07 -10.45 34.89
C CYS A 357 20.80 -9.10 35.11
N GLY A 358 20.33 -8.02 34.47
CA GLY A 358 20.92 -6.68 34.53
C GLY A 358 22.11 -6.44 33.61
N PHE A 359 22.53 -7.46 32.83
CA PHE A 359 23.63 -7.33 31.88
C PHE A 359 23.14 -6.70 30.58
N VAL A 360 23.81 -5.63 30.14
CA VAL A 360 23.46 -4.88 28.92
C VAL A 360 24.70 -4.79 28.03
N TYR A 361 24.56 -5.23 26.80
CA TYR A 361 25.63 -5.16 25.81
C TYR A 361 25.11 -4.64 24.46
N SER A 362 26.05 -4.24 23.61
CA SER A 362 25.74 -3.87 22.23
C SER A 362 26.58 -4.63 21.22
N ARG A 363 25.98 -4.96 20.08
CA ARG A 363 26.68 -5.47 18.90
C ARG A 363 26.36 -4.64 17.66
N ARG A 364 27.35 -4.51 16.77
CA ARG A 364 27.24 -3.79 15.50
C ARG A 364 26.86 -4.80 14.43
N GLY A 365 25.78 -4.52 13.71
CA GLY A 365 25.28 -5.36 12.63
C GLY A 365 25.42 -4.72 11.25
N PRO A 366 24.63 -5.15 10.26
CA PRO A 366 23.71 -6.30 10.34
C PRO A 366 24.46 -7.61 10.57
N ASP A 367 23.84 -8.58 11.25
CA ASP A 367 24.43 -9.91 11.42
C ASP A 367 24.47 -10.60 10.05
N SER A 368 25.66 -11.07 9.65
CA SER A 368 25.86 -11.75 8.36
C SER A 368 25.99 -13.26 8.54
N ASP A 369 26.55 -13.68 9.67
CA ASP A 369 26.73 -15.09 10.04
C ASP A 369 26.04 -15.44 11.36
N LYS A 370 25.70 -16.72 11.56
CA LYS A 370 25.14 -17.22 12.83
C LYS A 370 26.06 -16.96 14.04
N ASN A 371 27.37 -16.86 13.82
CA ASN A 371 28.33 -16.57 14.90
C ASN A 371 28.29 -15.10 15.37
N ASP A 372 27.75 -14.18 14.56
CA ASP A 372 27.62 -12.77 14.94
C ASP A 372 26.68 -12.58 16.13
N GLU A 373 25.75 -13.52 16.36
CA GLU A 373 24.81 -13.44 17.48
C GLU A 373 25.50 -13.49 18.85
N PHE A 374 26.70 -14.07 18.93
CA PHE A 374 27.48 -14.23 20.16
C PHE A 374 28.60 -13.18 20.33
N ARG A 375 28.74 -12.23 19.41
CA ARG A 375 29.77 -11.19 19.48
C ARG A 375 29.33 -10.03 20.38
N ILE A 376 30.15 -9.67 21.36
CA ILE A 376 29.99 -8.44 22.13
C ILE A 376 30.84 -7.35 21.48
N GLY A 377 30.22 -6.25 21.06
CA GLY A 377 30.95 -5.03 20.67
C GLY A 377 31.35 -4.22 21.90
N ARG A 378 30.38 -3.82 22.73
CA ARG A 378 30.63 -3.06 23.96
C ARG A 378 29.68 -3.50 25.07
N ILE A 379 30.22 -3.74 26.26
CA ILE A 379 29.43 -3.92 27.49
C ILE A 379 29.03 -2.53 27.99
N LYS A 380 27.72 -2.29 28.09
CA LYS A 380 27.15 -1.05 28.62
C LYS A 380 26.90 -1.14 30.12
N GLN A 381 26.53 -2.32 30.61
CA GLN A 381 26.23 -2.57 32.02
C GLN A 381 26.50 -4.04 32.38
N PHE A 382 27.10 -4.27 33.55
CA PHE A 382 27.39 -5.62 34.06
C PHE A 382 26.20 -6.25 34.81
N GLY A 383 25.40 -5.44 35.51
CA GLY A 383 24.24 -5.94 36.28
C GLY A 383 24.62 -6.61 37.60
N SER A 384 23.62 -6.84 38.45
CA SER A 384 23.79 -7.39 39.80
C SER A 384 24.39 -8.80 39.78
N VAL A 385 23.96 -9.67 38.86
CA VAL A 385 24.45 -11.05 38.78
C VAL A 385 25.95 -11.12 38.53
N TRP A 386 26.48 -10.25 37.65
CA TRP A 386 27.91 -10.20 37.39
C TRP A 386 28.70 -9.61 38.57
N VAL A 387 28.16 -8.56 39.20
CA VAL A 387 28.79 -7.89 40.35
C VAL A 387 28.87 -8.82 41.57
N ASN A 388 27.77 -9.50 41.91
CA ASN A 388 27.74 -10.46 43.01
C ASN A 388 28.75 -11.59 42.80
N LYS A 389 28.90 -12.06 41.54
CA LYS A 389 29.90 -13.09 41.22
C LYS A 389 31.33 -12.58 41.34
N LEU A 390 31.58 -11.30 41.04
CA LEU A 390 32.88 -10.68 41.26
C LEU A 390 33.22 -10.58 42.76
N GLU A 391 32.26 -10.21 43.60
CA GLU A 391 32.43 -10.17 45.06
C GLU A 391 32.74 -11.56 45.62
N GLU A 392 32.00 -12.58 45.20
CA GLU A 392 32.26 -13.98 45.56
C GLU A 392 33.70 -14.40 45.19
N LEU A 393 34.14 -14.08 43.97
CA LEU A 393 35.49 -14.40 43.52
C LEU A 393 36.56 -13.59 44.27
N ASN A 394 36.23 -12.39 44.76
CA ASN A 394 37.14 -11.56 45.55
C ASN A 394 37.40 -12.12 46.95
N ASN A 395 36.47 -12.90 47.51
CA ASN A 395 36.66 -13.60 48.77
C ASN A 395 37.62 -14.80 48.65
N GLY A 396 37.98 -15.21 47.44
CA GLY A 396 38.97 -16.26 47.18
C GLY A 396 40.38 -15.74 46.86
N THR A 397 41.34 -16.66 46.74
CA THR A 397 42.77 -16.39 46.44
C THR A 397 43.08 -16.19 44.95
N LEU A 398 42.05 -16.09 44.09
CA LEU A 398 42.23 -16.04 42.64
C LEU A 398 42.87 -14.72 42.21
N GLY A 399 43.88 -14.82 41.34
CA GLY A 399 44.51 -13.68 40.69
C GLY A 399 43.57 -12.94 39.74
N LEU A 400 43.88 -11.66 39.45
CA LEU A 400 43.05 -10.80 38.59
C LEU A 400 42.79 -11.39 37.20
N CYS A 401 43.79 -12.04 36.60
CA CYS A 401 43.65 -12.66 35.27
C CYS A 401 42.66 -13.83 35.27
N GLU A 402 42.68 -14.66 36.32
CA GLU A 402 41.78 -15.81 36.41
C GLU A 402 40.34 -15.36 36.69
N LYS A 403 40.16 -14.32 37.52
CA LYS A 403 38.86 -13.65 37.71
C LYS A 403 38.31 -13.11 36.39
N ALA A 404 39.15 -12.43 35.62
CA ALA A 404 38.81 -11.85 34.32
C ALA A 404 38.38 -12.92 33.30
N ARG A 405 39.11 -14.05 33.25
CA ARG A 405 38.80 -15.19 32.39
C ARG A 405 37.40 -15.78 32.70
N ARG A 406 37.12 -16.00 33.99
CA ARG A 406 35.82 -16.53 34.46
C ARG A 406 34.66 -15.58 34.16
N LEU A 407 34.87 -14.27 34.33
CA LEU A 407 33.84 -13.25 34.12
C LEU A 407 33.74 -12.74 32.67
N GLY A 408 34.67 -13.14 31.79
CA GLY A 408 34.64 -12.83 30.37
C GLY A 408 35.01 -11.39 30.03
N VAL A 409 35.91 -10.78 30.81
CA VAL A 409 36.37 -9.40 30.63
C VAL A 409 37.89 -9.31 30.63
N ASP A 410 38.43 -8.13 30.33
CA ASP A 410 39.85 -7.84 30.48
C ASP A 410 40.26 -7.67 31.97
N PRO A 411 41.46 -8.11 32.41
CA PRO A 411 41.91 -7.96 33.80
C PRO A 411 41.88 -6.53 34.34
N ARG A 412 42.09 -5.53 33.48
CA ARG A 412 41.98 -4.11 33.85
C ARG A 412 40.53 -3.74 34.21
N THR A 413 39.55 -4.38 33.58
CA THR A 413 38.13 -4.19 33.91
C THR A 413 37.84 -4.68 35.32
N ILE A 414 38.38 -5.83 35.72
CA ILE A 414 38.25 -6.36 37.09
C ILE A 414 38.85 -5.39 38.10
N LYS A 415 40.06 -4.89 37.85
CA LYS A 415 40.71 -3.89 38.70
C LYS A 415 39.81 -2.65 38.88
N ASN A 416 39.32 -2.08 37.78
CA ASN A 416 38.47 -0.89 37.80
C ASN A 416 37.14 -1.13 38.54
N GLN A 417 36.53 -2.31 38.40
CA GLN A 417 35.28 -2.63 39.10
C GLN A 417 35.52 -2.85 40.61
N ASN A 418 36.62 -3.50 40.98
CA ASN A 418 37.01 -3.65 42.38
C ASN A 418 37.29 -2.29 43.06
N GLU A 419 37.92 -1.35 42.37
CA GLU A 419 38.10 0.02 42.87
C GLU A 419 36.75 0.73 43.09
N LYS A 420 35.78 0.54 42.18
CA LYS A 420 34.42 1.08 42.35
C LYS A 420 33.69 0.50 43.56
N LEU A 421 33.82 -0.82 43.79
CA LEU A 421 33.24 -1.50 44.96
C LEU A 421 33.84 -0.98 46.28
N LYS A 422 35.16 -0.75 46.32
CA LYS A 422 35.87 -0.23 47.51
C LYS A 422 35.48 1.20 47.90
N LEU A 423 35.14 2.04 46.92
CA LEU A 423 34.84 3.46 47.14
C LEU A 423 33.47 3.70 47.79
N GLY A 424 32.73 2.67 48.19
CA GLY A 424 31.40 2.82 48.77
C GLY A 424 30.41 3.53 47.83
N ARG A 425 30.80 3.71 46.56
CA ARG A 425 29.87 3.94 45.48
C ARG A 425 29.13 2.62 45.34
N THR A 426 28.11 2.44 46.17
CA THR A 426 26.91 1.72 45.76
C THR A 426 26.73 2.09 44.31
N VAL A 427 26.59 1.11 43.42
CA VAL A 427 26.25 1.36 42.04
C VAL A 427 24.85 1.99 42.07
N VAL A 428 24.77 3.26 42.44
CA VAL A 428 23.70 4.18 42.11
C VAL A 428 23.78 4.13 40.60
N TYR A 429 22.85 3.37 40.05
CA TYR A 429 22.61 3.26 38.63
C TYR A 429 22.73 4.65 38.08
N ASP A 430 23.86 4.91 37.40
CA ASP A 430 24.06 6.12 36.62
C ASP A 430 22.74 6.30 35.90
N GLU A 431 22.08 7.43 36.12
CA GLU A 431 20.90 7.86 35.39
C GLU A 431 21.31 8.00 33.92
N LEU A 432 21.47 6.85 33.29
CA LEU A 432 21.26 6.67 31.90
C LEU A 432 19.83 7.14 31.72
N LYS A 433 19.73 8.36 31.21
CA LYS A 433 18.83 8.78 30.15
C LYS A 433 18.74 7.68 29.08
N ILE A 434 18.24 6.53 29.46
CA ILE A 434 17.65 5.55 28.60
C ILE A 434 16.26 6.10 28.37
N LEU A 435 16.09 6.65 27.17
CA LEU A 435 14.79 6.75 26.51
C LEU A 435 14.21 5.32 26.36
N ILE A 436 13.84 4.68 27.46
CA ILE A 436 12.79 3.65 27.48
C ILE A 436 11.61 4.37 28.11
N LYS A 437 10.74 4.92 27.25
CA LYS A 437 9.32 4.84 27.59
C LYS A 437 8.95 3.37 27.34
N PRO A 438 8.53 2.62 28.38
CA PRO A 438 7.79 1.40 28.12
C PRO A 438 6.59 1.82 27.27
N VAL A 439 6.41 1.20 26.11
CA VAL A 439 5.09 1.23 25.46
C VAL A 439 4.22 0.27 26.25
N GLU A 440 3.87 0.64 27.48
CA GLU A 440 2.67 0.12 28.09
C GLU A 440 1.51 0.65 27.26
N ARG A 441 0.85 -0.24 26.52
CA ARG A 441 -0.50 0.01 26.02
C ARG A 441 -1.45 0.02 27.22
N LYS A 442 -1.39 1.07 28.05
CA LYS A 442 -2.58 1.48 28.79
C LYS A 442 -3.56 2.04 27.76
N ALA A 443 -4.75 1.44 27.71
CA ALA A 443 -5.88 1.99 26.99
C ALA A 443 -6.02 3.46 27.39
N LYS A 444 -5.70 4.37 26.47
CA LYS A 444 -5.89 5.79 26.70
C LYS A 444 -7.37 6.08 26.55
N GLU A 445 -8.07 6.15 27.68
CA GLU A 445 -9.19 7.07 27.80
C GLU A 445 -8.75 8.43 27.25
N HIS A 446 -9.56 8.94 26.32
CA HIS A 446 -9.32 10.17 25.59
C HIS A 446 -9.43 11.38 26.51
N THR A 447 -8.43 11.64 27.34
CA THR A 447 -8.22 12.98 27.90
C THR A 447 -7.48 13.82 26.86
N LYS A 448 -8.24 14.65 26.14
CA LYS A 448 -7.75 15.69 25.23
C LYS A 448 -6.74 16.58 25.97
N ARG A 449 -5.44 16.30 25.83
CA ARG A 449 -4.40 17.27 26.20
C ARG A 449 -4.48 18.43 25.21
N ARG A 450 -5.12 19.53 25.63
CA ARG A 450 -5.01 20.84 25.01
C ARG A 450 -3.54 21.24 24.97
N THR A 451 -2.89 21.05 23.83
CA THR A 451 -1.62 21.73 23.55
C THR A 451 -1.93 23.21 23.46
N ASN A 452 -1.46 23.98 24.45
CA ASN A 452 -1.51 25.43 24.42
C ASN A 452 -0.44 25.95 23.43
N LYS A 453 -0.54 25.54 22.15
CA LYS A 453 0.08 26.31 21.07
C LYS A 453 -0.73 27.59 21.01
N LYS A 454 -0.18 28.70 21.50
CA LYS A 454 -0.66 30.03 21.13
C LYS A 454 -0.61 30.10 19.61
N TYR A 455 -1.74 29.84 18.97
CA TYR A 455 -1.93 30.20 17.58
C TYR A 455 -1.81 31.72 17.55
N ILE A 456 -0.73 32.24 16.98
CA ILE A 456 -0.63 33.66 16.66
C ILE A 456 -1.82 33.93 15.74
N ARG A 457 -2.80 34.68 16.26
CA ARG A 457 -3.99 35.05 15.51
C ARG A 457 -3.51 35.87 14.32
N VAL A 458 -3.87 35.44 13.11
CA VAL A 458 -3.50 36.16 11.89
C VAL A 458 -4.00 37.59 12.01
N ASP A 459 -3.09 38.55 11.93
CA ASP A 459 -3.42 39.97 11.80
C ASP A 459 -3.94 40.20 10.39
N TRP A 460 -5.27 40.31 10.29
CA TRP A 460 -5.93 40.47 9.01
C TRP A 460 -5.68 41.85 8.40
N THR A 461 -5.42 42.87 9.21
CA THR A 461 -5.16 44.25 8.74
C THR A 461 -3.79 44.34 8.08
N LEU A 462 -2.77 43.75 8.72
CA LEU A 462 -1.43 43.66 8.14
C LEU A 462 -1.43 42.80 6.87
N ARG A 463 -2.14 41.68 6.90
CA ARG A 463 -2.24 40.78 5.73
C ARG A 463 -2.98 41.43 4.56
N ASP A 464 -4.00 42.24 4.83
CA ASP A 464 -4.75 42.97 3.80
C ASP A 464 -3.88 44.03 3.10
N THR A 465 -3.06 44.75 3.87
CA THR A 465 -2.09 45.72 3.30
C THR A 465 -0.96 45.03 2.53
N GLU A 466 -0.41 43.92 3.03
CA GLU A 466 0.58 43.11 2.29
C GLU A 466 0.03 42.64 0.94
N PHE A 467 -1.22 42.17 0.91
CA PHE A 467 -1.84 41.64 -0.30
C PHE A 467 -2.11 42.71 -1.35
N VAL A 468 -2.51 43.92 -0.94
CA VAL A 468 -2.63 45.05 -1.88
C VAL A 468 -1.29 45.35 -2.54
N GLN A 469 -0.20 45.39 -1.78
CA GLN A 469 1.14 45.63 -2.33
C GLN A 469 1.59 44.52 -3.30
N GLU A 470 1.32 43.26 -2.97
CA GLU A 470 1.63 42.13 -3.86
C GLU A 470 0.81 42.18 -5.16
N ILE A 471 -0.47 42.53 -5.06
CA ILE A 471 -1.36 42.71 -6.21
C ILE A 471 -0.86 43.86 -7.10
N ASP A 472 -0.44 44.98 -6.51
CA ASP A 472 0.11 46.12 -7.27
C ASP A 472 1.40 45.78 -8.00
N ARG A 473 2.30 45.01 -7.36
CA ARG A 473 3.52 44.53 -8.03
C ARG A 473 3.20 43.66 -9.24
N VAL A 474 2.23 42.74 -9.10
CA VAL A 474 1.82 41.86 -10.21
C VAL A 474 1.11 42.66 -11.30
N ALA A 475 0.25 43.61 -10.94
CA ALA A 475 -0.45 44.46 -11.90
C ALA A 475 0.51 45.34 -12.70
N ASN A 476 1.51 45.95 -12.05
CA ASN A 476 2.51 46.78 -12.71
C ASN A 476 3.40 45.97 -13.66
N LYS A 477 3.89 44.80 -13.22
CA LYS A 477 4.69 43.90 -14.06
C LYS A 477 3.95 43.45 -15.32
N ILE A 478 2.63 43.34 -15.25
CA ILE A 478 1.82 42.95 -16.41
C ILE A 478 1.54 44.14 -17.30
N ARG A 479 1.29 45.34 -16.74
CA ARG A 479 1.13 46.59 -17.52
C ARG A 479 2.36 46.92 -18.36
N GLU A 480 3.56 46.57 -17.89
CA GLU A 480 4.80 46.69 -18.68
C GLU A 480 4.84 45.76 -19.90
N SER A 481 4.02 44.70 -19.93
CA SER A 481 4.01 43.67 -20.98
C SER A 481 2.74 43.64 -21.84
N SER A 482 1.61 44.15 -21.35
CA SER A 482 0.33 44.24 -22.06
C SER A 482 -0.67 45.12 -21.29
N ASP A 483 -1.44 45.96 -21.97
CA ASP A 483 -2.42 46.87 -21.33
C ASP A 483 -3.81 46.24 -21.11
N ARG A 484 -3.86 44.94 -20.79
CA ARG A 484 -5.12 44.19 -20.63
C ARG A 484 -5.61 44.18 -19.17
N SER A 485 -6.93 44.16 -18.99
CA SER A 485 -7.55 43.96 -17.68
C SER A 485 -7.29 42.54 -17.14
N LEU A 486 -6.97 42.42 -15.86
CA LEU A 486 -6.66 41.15 -15.21
C LEU A 486 -7.90 40.56 -14.54
N SER A 487 -8.14 39.27 -14.75
CA SER A 487 -9.19 38.57 -14.02
C SER A 487 -8.75 38.23 -12.59
N ARG A 488 -9.70 38.20 -11.65
CA ARG A 488 -9.44 37.83 -10.24
C ARG A 488 -8.79 36.44 -10.10
N ASN A 489 -9.18 35.48 -10.97
CA ASN A 489 -8.60 34.14 -10.98
C ASN A 489 -7.14 34.14 -11.46
N GLU A 490 -6.81 35.02 -12.40
CA GLU A 490 -5.46 35.16 -12.93
C GLU A 490 -4.50 35.79 -11.92
N VAL A 491 -4.94 36.84 -11.22
CA VAL A 491 -4.19 37.44 -10.10
C VAL A 491 -3.96 36.41 -8.99
N GLY A 492 -4.99 35.63 -8.63
CA GLY A 492 -4.85 34.57 -7.63
C GLY A 492 -3.86 33.47 -8.03
N ARG A 493 -3.80 33.12 -9.32
CA ARG A 493 -2.84 32.14 -9.86
C ARG A 493 -1.41 32.65 -9.79
N LEU A 494 -1.17 33.91 -10.17
CA LEU A 494 0.15 34.52 -10.19
C LEU A 494 0.74 34.74 -8.80
N LEU A 495 -0.12 34.97 -7.80
CA LEU A 495 0.30 35.09 -6.41
C LEU A 495 0.44 33.74 -5.70
N HIS A 496 0.05 32.62 -6.32
CA HIS A 496 -0.08 31.30 -5.67
C HIS A 496 -0.99 31.31 -4.43
N ARG A 497 -2.04 32.16 -4.43
CA ARG A 497 -2.94 32.38 -3.28
C ARG A 497 -4.44 32.26 -3.64
N SER A 498 -4.81 31.59 -4.74
CA SER A 498 -6.20 31.46 -5.20
C SER A 498 -7.18 30.99 -4.11
N THR A 499 -6.79 30.03 -3.27
CA THR A 499 -7.64 29.53 -2.18
C THR A 499 -7.91 30.58 -1.10
N MET A 500 -6.93 31.43 -0.78
CA MET A 500 -7.07 32.51 0.20
C MET A 500 -8.00 33.62 -0.32
N LEU A 501 -7.77 34.09 -1.55
CA LEU A 501 -8.62 35.09 -2.20
C LEU A 501 -10.05 34.57 -2.47
N ARG A 502 -10.26 33.25 -2.48
CA ARG A 502 -11.60 32.64 -2.60
C ARG A 502 -12.31 32.48 -1.26
N THR A 503 -11.59 32.10 -0.21
CA THR A 503 -12.21 31.64 1.07
C THR A 503 -12.11 32.64 2.21
N LYS A 504 -11.34 33.73 2.05
CA LYS A 504 -11.06 34.72 3.10
C LYS A 504 -11.15 36.17 2.64
N LEU A 505 -11.70 36.45 1.44
CA LEU A 505 -11.77 37.81 0.90
C LEU A 505 -12.60 38.77 1.76
N GLU A 506 -13.64 38.27 2.42
CA GLU A 506 -14.46 39.03 3.38
C GLU A 506 -13.64 39.60 4.55
N LYS A 507 -12.45 39.05 4.81
CA LYS A 507 -11.52 39.52 5.86
C LYS A 507 -10.42 40.43 5.32
N LEU A 508 -10.48 40.79 4.04
CA LEU A 508 -9.47 41.53 3.29
C LEU A 508 -10.15 42.63 2.46
N PRO A 509 -10.79 43.64 3.10
CA PRO A 509 -11.56 44.67 2.41
C PRO A 509 -10.74 45.47 1.39
N CYS A 510 -9.50 45.88 1.72
CA CYS A 510 -8.64 46.65 0.82
C CYS A 510 -8.21 45.81 -0.40
N THR A 511 -7.88 44.52 -0.17
CA THR A 511 -7.58 43.56 -1.24
C THR A 511 -8.78 43.36 -2.15
N SER A 512 -9.99 43.27 -1.58
CA SER A 512 -11.23 43.12 -2.32
C SER A 512 -11.50 44.32 -3.23
N GLU A 513 -11.42 45.52 -2.68
CA GLU A 513 -11.58 46.78 -3.43
C GLU A 513 -10.52 46.91 -4.53
N ARG A 514 -9.27 46.56 -4.23
CA ARG A 514 -8.20 46.61 -5.23
C ARG A 514 -8.42 45.64 -6.37
N LEU A 515 -8.80 44.40 -6.09
CA LEU A 515 -9.16 43.41 -7.12
C LEU A 515 -10.35 43.86 -7.97
N HIS A 516 -11.34 44.52 -7.35
CA HIS A 516 -12.46 45.14 -8.08
C HIS A 516 -11.98 46.26 -9.01
N SER A 517 -11.07 47.13 -8.55
CA SER A 517 -10.50 48.20 -9.38
C SER A 517 -9.72 47.68 -10.60
N LEU A 518 -9.07 46.52 -10.49
CA LEU A 518 -8.28 45.89 -11.56
C LEU A 518 -9.12 45.07 -12.55
N THR A 519 -10.33 44.66 -12.15
CA THR A 519 -11.23 43.82 -12.94
C THR A 519 -12.32 44.61 -13.66
N LYS A 520 -12.55 45.88 -13.30
CA LYS A 520 -13.52 46.74 -13.99
C LYS A 520 -12.98 47.10 -15.38
N LYS A 521 -13.73 46.77 -16.43
CA LYS A 521 -13.45 47.25 -17.80
C LYS A 521 -13.44 48.78 -17.77
N ARG A 522 -12.41 49.42 -18.36
CA ARG A 522 -12.49 50.82 -18.75
C ARG A 522 -13.60 50.91 -19.80
N ASN A 523 -14.72 51.54 -19.44
CA ASN A 523 -15.67 52.02 -20.44
C ASN A 523 -15.09 53.33 -20.96
N GLU A 524 -14.46 53.26 -22.13
CA GLU A 524 -14.42 54.33 -23.13
C GLU A 524 -14.98 53.75 -24.42
#